data_AF-A0A401MJ99-F1
#
_entry.id   AF-A0A401MJ99-F1
#
_cell.length_a   1.000
_cell.length_b   1.000
_cell.length_c   1.000
_cell.angle_alpha   90.00
_cell.angle_beta   90.00
_cell.angle_gamma   90.00
#
_symmetry.space_group_name_H-M   'P 1'
#
loop_
_entity.id
_entity.type
_entity.pdbx_description
1 polymer ?
#
loop_
_entity_poly.entity_id
_entity_poly.type
_entity_poly.pdbx_seq_one_letter_code
_entity_poly.pdbx_strand_id
1 'polypeptide(L)'
;MRETARSWGLPPSTADDLETIAGELVANALEHSDSRTITVTCALIAERVTISVTDEGDINTPLACAPTRPPGPEQEHGRGLLITEALSVRWGTRQTGNGLTVWAELDTAPRESTQ
;
A
#
# COMPACT_ATOMS: atom_id res chain seq x y z
N MET A 1 12.64 -2.56 0.35
CA MET A 1 11.78 -2.58 1.55
C MET A 1 12.43 -3.29 2.74
N ARG A 2 12.90 -4.54 2.61
CA ARG A 2 13.60 -5.23 3.71
C ARG A 2 14.81 -4.49 4.28
N GLU A 3 15.67 -3.88 3.45
CA GLU A 3 16.82 -3.11 3.95
C GLU A 3 16.39 -1.86 4.75
N THR A 4 15.36 -1.15 4.29
CA THR A 4 14.75 -0.02 5.00
C THR A 4 14.12 -0.45 6.32
N ALA A 5 13.37 -1.55 6.34
CA ALA A 5 12.80 -2.11 7.56
C ALA A 5 13.89 -2.50 8.59
N ARG A 6 15.00 -3.08 8.11
CA ARG A 6 16.16 -3.43 8.94
C ARG A 6 16.86 -2.19 9.50
N SER A 7 17.05 -1.14 8.69
CA SER A 7 17.69 0.10 9.18
C SER A 7 16.84 0.83 10.22
N TRP A 8 15.53 0.61 10.20
CA TRP A 8 14.57 1.08 11.20
C TRP A 8 14.44 0.16 12.43
N GLY A 9 15.12 -0.98 12.45
CA GLY A 9 15.04 -1.94 13.56
C GLY A 9 13.69 -2.65 13.67
N LEU A 10 12.92 -2.75 12.57
CA LEU A 10 11.63 -3.43 12.58
C LEU A 10 11.77 -4.94 12.79
N PRO A 11 10.80 -5.59 13.46
CA PRO A 11 10.74 -7.05 13.52
C PRO A 11 10.70 -7.68 12.12
N PRO A 12 11.24 -8.90 11.95
CA PRO A 12 11.20 -9.61 10.67
C PRO A 12 9.79 -9.76 10.11
N SER A 13 8.79 -10.07 10.95
CA SER A 13 7.39 -10.18 10.56
C SER A 13 6.84 -8.87 10.00
N THR A 14 7.08 -7.74 10.65
CA THR A 14 6.69 -6.41 10.16
C THR A 14 7.39 -6.07 8.84
N ALA A 15 8.65 -6.50 8.67
CA ALA A 15 9.40 -6.30 7.43
C ALA A 15 8.83 -7.12 6.26
N ASP A 16 8.38 -8.35 6.52
CA ASP A 16 7.68 -9.19 5.53
C ASP A 16 6.31 -8.59 5.18
N ASP A 17 5.51 -8.18 6.17
CA ASP A 17 4.22 -7.53 5.96
C ASP A 17 4.37 -6.24 5.11
N LEU A 18 5.39 -5.42 5.41
CA LEU A 18 5.70 -4.21 4.67
C LEU A 18 6.06 -4.52 3.20
N GLU A 19 6.83 -5.58 2.97
CA GLU A 19 7.19 -6.01 1.61
C GLU A 19 5.98 -6.52 0.83
N THR A 20 5.12 -7.30 1.47
CA THR A 20 3.87 -7.80 0.87
C THR A 20 2.96 -6.64 0.48
N ILE A 21 2.68 -5.71 1.41
CA ILE A 21 1.84 -4.55 1.12
C ILE A 21 2.47 -3.69 0.01
N ALA A 22 3.79 -3.48 0.02
CA ALA A 22 4.46 -2.76 -1.05
C ALA A 22 4.23 -3.39 -2.43
N GLY A 23 4.36 -4.72 -2.50
CA GLY A 23 4.13 -5.48 -3.73
C GLY A 23 2.70 -5.32 -4.26
N GLU A 24 1.71 -5.51 -3.39
CA GLU A 24 0.29 -5.39 -3.76
C GLU A 24 -0.08 -3.96 -4.19
N LEU A 25 0.40 -2.93 -3.47
CA LEU A 25 0.10 -1.55 -3.81
C LEU A 25 0.76 -1.12 -5.13
N VAL A 26 1.99 -1.58 -5.39
CA VAL A 26 2.68 -1.31 -6.66
C VAL A 26 2.04 -2.07 -7.82
N ALA A 27 1.66 -3.34 -7.63
CA ALA A 27 0.94 -4.12 -8.63
C ALA A 27 -0.38 -3.43 -9.00
N ASN A 28 -1.19 -3.06 -8.00
CA ASN A 28 -2.43 -2.32 -8.22
C ASN A 28 -2.20 -0.99 -8.97
N ALA A 29 -1.13 -0.25 -8.64
CA ALA A 29 -0.81 0.99 -9.35
C ALA A 29 -0.41 0.74 -10.82
N LEU A 30 0.39 -0.29 -11.09
CA LEU A 30 0.80 -0.65 -12.45
C LEU A 30 -0.35 -1.21 -13.30
N GLU A 31 -1.30 -1.92 -12.69
CA GLU A 31 -2.45 -2.51 -13.39
C GLU A 31 -3.55 -1.48 -13.66
N HIS A 32 -3.73 -0.50 -12.78
CA HIS A 32 -4.84 0.43 -12.82
C HIS A 32 -4.47 1.87 -13.18
N SER A 33 -3.20 2.15 -13.44
CA SER A 33 -2.75 3.48 -13.86
C SER A 33 -1.92 3.45 -15.14
N ASP A 34 -2.17 4.44 -15.99
CA ASP A 34 -1.37 4.78 -17.17
C ASP A 34 -0.21 5.75 -16.84
N SER A 35 0.06 6.02 -15.56
CA SER A 35 1.12 6.95 -15.17
C SER A 35 2.50 6.47 -15.60
N ARG A 36 3.31 7.43 -16.02
CA ARG A 36 4.72 7.19 -16.37
C ARG A 36 5.61 7.05 -15.14
N THR A 37 5.13 7.45 -13.96
CA THR A 37 5.90 7.48 -12.73
C THR A 37 5.04 7.05 -11.57
N ILE A 38 5.53 6.05 -10.84
CA ILE A 38 4.96 5.57 -9.59
C ILE A 38 6.00 5.82 -8.51
N THR A 39 5.62 6.58 -7.49
CA THR A 39 6.48 6.93 -6.37
C THR A 39 6.09 6.11 -5.15
N VAL A 40 7.00 5.27 -4.67
CA VAL A 40 6.83 4.53 -3.42
C VAL A 40 7.56 5.27 -2.31
N THR A 41 6.85 5.64 -1.25
CA THR A 41 7.39 6.30 -0.07
C THR A 41 7.10 5.45 1.14
N CYS A 42 8.11 5.25 1.99
CA CYS A 42 7.94 4.66 3.30
C CYS A 42 8.44 5.64 4.36
N ALA A 43 7.67 5.80 5.43
CA ALA A 43 8.04 6.65 6.56
C ALA A 43 7.80 5.89 7.87
N LEU A 44 8.76 5.97 8.79
CA LEU A 44 8.60 5.55 10.17
C LEU A 44 8.39 6.79 11.03
N ILE A 45 7.23 6.90 11.67
CA ILE A 45 6.89 7.99 12.59
C ILE A 45 6.44 7.37 13.91
N ALA A 46 7.22 7.63 14.98
CA ALA A 46 7.06 6.98 16.27
C ALA A 46 7.03 5.44 16.12
N GLU A 47 5.90 4.80 16.43
CA GLU A 47 5.71 3.34 16.40
C GLU A 47 4.83 2.90 15.22
N ARG A 48 4.74 3.72 14.17
CA ARG A 48 3.98 3.39 12.96
C ARG A 48 4.81 3.54 11.70
N VAL A 49 4.73 2.53 10.85
CA VAL A 49 5.31 2.54 9.51
C VAL A 49 4.18 2.82 8.53
N THR A 50 4.29 3.91 7.77
CA THR A 50 3.39 4.22 6.67
C THR A 50 4.10 3.92 5.37
N ILE A 51 3.48 3.08 4.53
CA ILE A 51 3.85 2.93 3.13
C ILE A 51 2.79 3.60 2.26
N SER A 52 3.23 4.32 1.25
CA SER A 52 2.35 4.98 0.29
C SER A 52 2.90 4.82 -1.13
N VAL A 53 2.02 4.44 -2.05
CA VAL A 53 2.28 4.39 -3.47
C VAL A 53 1.49 5.52 -4.10
N THR A 54 2.20 6.49 -4.66
CA THR A 54 1.61 7.63 -5.36
C THR A 54 1.82 7.46 -6.84
N ASP A 55 0.69 7.39 -7.53
CA ASP A 55 0.60 7.55 -8.95
C ASP A 55 0.44 9.04 -9.27
N GLU A 56 1.23 9.62 -10.17
CA GLU A 56 1.13 11.06 -10.50
C GLU A 56 -0.03 11.40 -11.45
N GLY A 57 -0.71 10.40 -12.02
CA GLY A 57 -1.81 10.55 -12.97
C GLY A 57 -1.38 11.24 -14.28
N ASP A 58 -2.20 11.12 -15.33
CA ASP A 58 -2.12 11.98 -16.50
C ASP A 58 -3.32 12.95 -16.48
N ILE A 59 -3.10 14.22 -16.83
CA ILE A 59 -4.16 15.25 -16.86
C ILE A 59 -5.33 14.88 -17.80
N ASN A 60 -5.11 13.94 -18.73
CA ASN A 60 -6.10 13.49 -19.70
C ASN A 60 -6.80 12.18 -19.32
N THR A 61 -6.39 11.52 -18.23
CA THR A 61 -6.96 10.22 -17.83
C THR A 61 -7.75 10.39 -16.52
N PRO A 62 -9.06 10.09 -16.50
CA PRO A 62 -9.82 10.12 -15.25
C PRO A 62 -9.21 9.13 -14.26
N LEU A 63 -9.03 9.55 -13.01
CA LEU A 63 -8.51 8.75 -11.89
C LEU A 63 -9.26 7.41 -11.80
N ALA A 64 -8.70 6.35 -12.38
CA ALA A 64 -9.28 5.01 -12.37
C ALA A 64 -9.04 4.27 -11.05
N CYS A 65 -8.20 4.83 -10.17
CA CYS A 65 -7.57 4.05 -9.10
C CYS A 65 -8.34 4.01 -7.77
N ALA A 66 -9.58 4.50 -7.69
CA ALA A 66 -10.41 4.29 -6.51
C ALA A 66 -11.35 3.10 -6.75
N PRO A 67 -11.16 1.94 -6.11
CA PRO A 67 -12.25 1.00 -5.95
C PRO A 67 -13.28 1.68 -5.07
N THR A 68 -14.26 2.31 -5.70
CA THR A 68 -15.46 2.88 -5.07
C THR A 68 -16.40 1.79 -4.54
N ARG A 69 -15.98 0.52 -4.60
CA ARG A 69 -16.78 -0.64 -4.22
C ARG A 69 -15.89 -1.76 -3.66
N PRO A 70 -16.31 -2.47 -2.59
CA PRO A 70 -15.69 -3.73 -2.25
C PRO A 70 -15.77 -4.71 -3.44
N PRO A 71 -14.68 -5.41 -3.79
CA PRO A 71 -14.66 -6.34 -4.91
C PRO A 71 -15.67 -7.47 -4.66
N GLY A 72 -16.42 -7.84 -5.70
CA GLY A 72 -17.27 -9.03 -5.67
C GLY A 72 -16.41 -10.31 -5.61
N PRO A 73 -16.97 -11.43 -5.14
CA PRO A 73 -16.24 -12.68 -4.87
C PRO A 73 -15.54 -13.32 -6.09
N GLU A 74 -15.76 -12.80 -7.29
CA GLU A 74 -15.23 -13.31 -8.56
C GLU A 74 -14.13 -12.42 -9.17
N GLN A 75 -13.75 -11.31 -8.52
CA GLN A 75 -12.65 -10.45 -8.98
C GLN A 75 -11.34 -10.78 -8.27
N GLU A 76 -10.39 -11.36 -9.00
CA GLU A 76 -8.98 -11.47 -8.57
C GLU A 76 -8.36 -10.10 -8.22
N HIS A 77 -8.85 -9.03 -8.86
CA HIS A 77 -8.53 -7.61 -8.62
C HIS A 77 -8.87 -7.08 -7.20
N GLY A 78 -9.39 -7.93 -6.32
CA GLY A 78 -9.70 -7.59 -4.93
C GLY A 78 -8.71 -8.09 -3.90
N ARG A 79 -7.85 -9.06 -4.24
CA ARG A 79 -7.02 -9.76 -3.25
C ARG A 79 -5.92 -8.86 -2.67
N GLY A 80 -5.31 -7.99 -3.47
CA GLY A 80 -4.24 -7.12 -2.98
C GLY A 80 -4.70 -6.11 -1.94
N LEU A 81 -5.92 -5.59 -2.08
CA LEU A 81 -6.53 -4.74 -1.06
C LEU A 81 -7.01 -5.53 0.15
N LEU A 82 -7.47 -6.77 -0.02
CA LEU A 82 -7.79 -7.66 1.11
C LEU A 82 -6.54 -8.02 1.92
N ILE A 83 -5.41 -8.26 1.26
CA ILE A 83 -4.11 -8.48 1.93
C ILE A 83 -3.66 -7.21 2.63
N THR A 84 -3.75 -6.06 1.95
CA THR A 84 -3.42 -4.75 2.56
C THR A 84 -4.31 -4.46 3.77
N GLU A 85 -5.61 -4.73 3.68
CA GLU A 85 -6.56 -4.60 4.79
C GLU A 85 -6.22 -5.53 5.94
N ALA A 86 -5.91 -6.80 5.65
CA ALA A 86 -5.56 -7.78 6.67
C ALA A 86 -4.22 -7.45 7.35
N LEU A 87 -3.24 -6.89 6.62
CA LEU A 87 -1.87 -6.64 7.08
C LEU A 87 -1.65 -5.22 7.65
N SER A 88 -2.54 -4.27 7.39
CA SER A 88 -2.46 -2.91 7.93
C SER A 88 -3.31 -2.69 9.18
N VAL A 89 -2.91 -1.72 10.00
CA VAL A 89 -3.74 -1.13 11.08
C VAL A 89 -4.83 -0.27 10.46
N ARG A 90 -4.47 0.47 9.42
CA ARG A 90 -5.38 1.27 8.59
C ARG A 90 -4.76 1.48 7.24
N TRP A 91 -5.61 1.63 6.24
CA TRP A 91 -5.21 1.96 4.89
C TRP A 91 -6.26 2.88 4.27
N GLY A 92 -5.92 3.50 3.16
CA GLY A 92 -6.86 4.33 2.43
C GLY A 92 -6.26 4.92 1.16
N THR A 93 -7.01 5.84 0.57
CA THR A 93 -6.59 6.57 -0.62
C THR A 93 -6.64 8.07 -0.36
N ARG A 94 -5.77 8.81 -1.03
CA ARG A 94 -5.72 10.28 -0.99
C ARG A 94 -5.43 10.80 -2.38
N GLN A 95 -6.22 11.74 -2.87
CA GLN A 95 -5.92 12.44 -4.12
C GLN A 95 -4.73 13.37 -3.91
N THR A 96 -3.77 13.33 -4.84
CA THR A 96 -2.56 14.14 -4.81
C THR A 96 -2.37 14.78 -6.18
N GLY A 97 -2.79 16.04 -6.34
CA GLY A 97 -2.79 16.71 -7.65
C GLY A 97 -3.72 16.00 -8.64
N ASN A 98 -3.16 15.55 -9.77
CA ASN A 98 -3.87 14.74 -10.78
C ASN A 98 -3.80 13.23 -10.49
N GLY A 99 -3.06 12.85 -9.44
CA GLY A 99 -2.73 11.49 -9.11
C GLY A 99 -3.48 10.93 -7.91
N LEU A 100 -3.25 9.64 -7.63
CA LEU A 100 -3.78 8.96 -6.45
C LEU A 100 -2.65 8.38 -5.61
N THR A 101 -2.69 8.68 -4.32
CA THR A 101 -1.88 8.00 -3.31
C THR A 101 -2.72 6.93 -2.63
N VAL A 102 -2.32 5.66 -2.75
CA VAL A 102 -2.81 4.57 -1.88
C VAL A 102 -1.81 4.38 -0.77
N TRP A 103 -2.27 4.31 0.48
CA TRP A 103 -1.40 4.22 1.65
C TRP A 103 -1.90 3.18 2.64
N ALA A 104 -0.98 2.60 3.39
CA ALA A 104 -1.22 1.63 4.44
C ALA A 104 -0.27 1.87 5.62
N GLU A 105 -0.78 1.66 6.82
CA GLU A 105 -0.01 1.78 8.05
C GLU A 105 0.13 0.44 8.75
N LEU A 106 1.33 0.13 9.21
CA LEU A 106 1.66 -1.03 10.00
C LEU A 106 2.11 -0.58 11.39
N ASP A 107 1.83 -1.42 12.38
CA ASP A 107 2.41 -1.26 13.70
C ASP A 107 3.86 -1.76 13.69
N THR A 108 4.74 -1.08 14.41
CA THR A 108 6.13 -1.54 14.57
C THR A 108 6.26 -2.69 15.55
N ALA A 109 5.24 -2.91 16.39
CA ALA A 109 5.17 -4.08 17.24
C ALA A 109 4.93 -5.33 16.39
N PRO A 110 5.55 -6.47 16.74
CA PRO A 110 5.25 -7.73 16.07
C PRO A 110 3.77 -8.05 16.27
N ARG A 111 3.10 -8.47 15.19
CA ARG A 111 1.76 -9.06 15.31
C ARG A 111 1.85 -10.29 16.21
N GLU A 112 1.09 -10.28 17.30
CA GLU A 112 0.85 -11.50 18.05
C GLU A 112 0.10 -12.45 17.13
N SER A 113 0.74 -13.55 16.74
CA SER A 113 0.07 -14.63 16.01
C SER A 113 -1.08 -15.12 16.88
N THR A 114 -2.30 -14.66 16.58
CA THR A 114 -3.50 -15.27 17.14
C THR A 114 -3.59 -16.66 16.53
N GLN A 115 -3.18 -17.65 17.33
CA GLN A 115 -3.25 -19.09 17.04
C GLN A 115 -4.71 -19.55 16.93
#